data_AF-C4L969-F1
#
_entry.id   AF-C4L969-F1
#
_cell.length_a   1.000
_cell.length_b   1.000
_cell.length_c   1.000
_cell.angle_alpha   90.00
_cell.angle_beta   90.00
_cell.angle_gamma   90.00
#
_symmetry.space_group_name_H-M   'P 1'
#
loop_
_entity.id
_entity.type
_entity.pdbx_description
1 polymer ?
#
loop_
_entity_poly.entity_id
_entity_poly.type
_entity_poly.pdbx_seq_one_letter_code
_entity_poly.pdbx_strand_id
1 'polypeptide(L)'
;MNKTKLLVPLPWLTLDMAGILLVMWGGLEYFGWLHWWPETWHYPYYELLLMMVGFFMMVPYQVMLLMAVMRKIQEVKKAQQ
;
A
#
# COMPACT_ATOMS: atom_id res chain seq x y z
N MET A 1 22.60 -20.17 1.63
CA MET A 1 22.10 -18.81 1.36
C MET A 1 20.68 -18.71 1.89
N ASN A 2 20.52 -18.08 3.06
CA ASN A 2 19.28 -18.09 3.83
C ASN A 2 18.16 -17.41 3.02
N LYS A 3 17.11 -18.18 2.68
CA LYS A 3 15.89 -17.60 2.13
C LYS A 3 15.24 -16.79 3.24
N THR A 4 15.44 -15.47 3.22
CA THR A 4 14.63 -14.52 3.97
C THR A 4 13.17 -14.79 3.59
N LYS A 5 12.48 -15.60 4.39
CA LYS A 5 11.04 -15.81 4.26
C LYS A 5 10.41 -14.46 4.49
N LEU A 6 9.97 -13.81 3.42
CA LEU A 6 9.14 -12.62 3.51
C LEU A 6 7.96 -12.96 4.43
N LEU A 7 7.71 -12.08 5.40
CA LEU A 7 6.59 -12.22 6.35
C LEU A 7 5.23 -12.27 5.64
N VAL A 8 5.17 -11.67 4.45
CA VAL A 8 3.99 -11.54 3.61
C VAL A 8 4.38 -11.90 2.15
N PRO A 9 3.50 -12.53 1.35
CA PRO A 9 3.84 -12.92 -0.02
C PRO A 9 4.16 -11.71 -0.92
N LEU A 10 5.11 -11.89 -1.84
CA LEU A 10 5.56 -10.85 -2.78
C LEU A 10 4.43 -10.15 -3.57
N PRO A 11 3.38 -10.85 -4.06
CA PRO A 11 2.30 -10.21 -4.81
C PRO A 11 1.55 -9.12 -4.01
N TRP A 12 1.41 -9.30 -2.70
CA TRP A 12 0.74 -8.32 -1.84
C TRP A 12 1.61 -7.10 -1.60
N LEU A 13 2.93 -7.28 -1.51
CA LEU A 13 3.87 -6.17 -1.45
C LEU A 13 3.83 -5.33 -2.74
N THR A 14 3.77 -5.98 -3.91
CA THR A 14 3.67 -5.25 -5.18
C THR A 14 2.35 -4.49 -5.30
N LEU A 15 1.26 -5.05 -4.78
CA LEU A 15 -0.04 -4.37 -4.74
C LEU A 15 0.00 -3.13 -3.83
N ASP A 16 0.64 -3.25 -2.65
CA ASP A 16 0.83 -2.13 -1.72
C ASP A 16 1.68 -1.03 -2.35
N MET A 17 2.80 -1.39 -2.99
CA MET A 17 3.64 -0.44 -3.71
C MET A 17 2.89 0.27 -4.85
N ALA A 18 2.06 -0.46 -5.60
CA ALA A 18 1.21 0.13 -6.63
C ALA A 18 0.16 1.09 -6.02
N GLY A 19 -0.43 0.71 -4.88
CA GLY A 19 -1.35 1.56 -4.12
C GLY A 19 -0.69 2.86 -3.65
N ILE A 20 0.53 2.79 -3.12
CA ILE A 20 1.32 3.96 -2.72
C ILE A 20 1.54 4.89 -3.92
N LEU A 21 1.93 4.34 -5.06
CA LEU A 21 2.15 5.14 -6.28
C LEU A 21 0.87 5.83 -6.73
N LEU A 22 -0.29 5.18 -6.64
CA LEU A 22 -1.59 5.77 -6.96
C LEU A 22 -1.97 6.90 -5.99
N VAL A 23 -1.75 6.72 -4.69
CA VAL A 23 -1.98 7.78 -3.70
C VAL A 23 -1.06 8.96 -3.93
N MET A 24 0.23 8.71 -4.17
CA MET A 24 1.19 9.76 -4.48
C MET A 24 0.82 10.49 -5.76
N TRP A 25 0.43 9.78 -6.81
CA TRP A 25 0.00 10.37 -8.07
C TRP A 25 -1.25 11.22 -7.89
N GLY A 26 -2.31 10.68 -7.28
CA GLY A 26 -3.52 11.43 -7.00
C GLY A 26 -3.26 12.67 -6.14
N GLY A 27 -2.37 12.57 -5.15
CA GLY A 27 -1.93 13.72 -4.35
C GLY A 27 -1.19 14.78 -5.17
N LEU A 28 -0.25 14.37 -6.03
CA LEU A 28 0.52 15.29 -6.89
C LEU A 28 -0.38 16.06 -7.85
N GLU A 29 -1.37 15.39 -8.46
CA GLU A 29 -2.33 16.06 -9.34
C GLU A 29 -3.32 16.93 -8.54
N TYR A 30 -3.76 16.49 -7.35
CA TYR A 30 -4.64 17.28 -6.47
C TYR A 30 -4.00 18.60 -6.02
N PHE A 31 -2.70 18.60 -5.69
CA PHE A 31 -1.96 19.82 -5.35
C PHE A 31 -1.53 20.63 -6.57
N GLY A 32 -1.91 20.20 -7.78
CA GLY A 32 -1.64 20.87 -9.03
C GLY A 32 -0.16 20.96 -9.38
N TRP A 33 0.69 20.10 -8.80
CA TRP A 33 2.13 20.21 -8.95
C TRP A 33 2.60 19.71 -10.32
N LEU A 34 1.93 18.67 -10.83
CA LEU A 34 2.09 18.11 -12.17
C LEU A 34 0.68 17.79 -12.69
N HIS A 35 0.21 18.50 -13.71
CA HIS A 35 -1.00 18.11 -14.44
C HIS A 35 -0.57 17.31 -15.66
N TRP A 36 -0.41 15.99 -15.50
CA TRP A 36 0.04 15.14 -16.60
C TRP A 36 -1.13 14.58 -17.40
N TRP A 37 -2.32 14.53 -16.80
CA TRP A 37 -3.52 14.12 -17.50
C TRP A 37 -4.10 15.27 -18.36
N PRO A 38 -4.49 15.01 -19.61
CA PRO A 38 -5.25 15.98 -20.39
C PRO A 38 -6.58 16.30 -19.71
N GLU A 39 -6.96 17.57 -19.66
CA GLU A 39 -8.19 18.06 -19.00
C GLU A 39 -9.47 17.33 -19.46
N THR A 40 -9.48 16.77 -20.66
CA THR A 40 -10.60 15.96 -21.19
C THR A 40 -10.84 14.64 -20.47
N TRP A 41 -9.86 14.17 -19.70
CA TRP A 41 -9.94 12.97 -18.86
C TRP A 41 -10.13 13.30 -17.38
N HIS A 42 -10.12 14.59 -17.01
CA HIS A 42 -10.47 15.05 -15.68
C HIS A 42 -11.99 14.98 -15.51
N TYR A 43 -12.47 13.91 -14.87
CA TYR A 43 -13.83 13.87 -14.33
C TYR A 43 -13.80 14.42 -12.89
N PRO A 44 -14.90 15.01 -12.40
CA PRO A 44 -14.92 15.57 -11.06
C PRO A 44 -14.54 14.51 -10.01
N TYR A 45 -13.61 14.86 -9.12
CA TYR A 45 -13.09 14.01 -8.03
C TYR A 45 -12.19 12.84 -8.45
N TYR A 46 -11.60 12.86 -9.64
CA TYR A 46 -10.73 11.77 -10.09
C TYR A 46 -9.47 11.60 -9.21
N GLU A 47 -8.93 12.69 -8.68
CA GLU A 47 -7.77 12.68 -7.79
C GLU A 47 -8.11 11.97 -6.48
N LEU A 48 -9.29 12.28 -5.94
CA LEU A 48 -9.82 11.65 -4.74
C LEU A 48 -10.05 10.15 -4.99
N LEU A 49 -10.60 9.79 -6.15
CA LEU A 49 -10.81 8.39 -6.50
C LEU A 49 -9.48 7.63 -6.58
N LEU A 50 -8.46 8.21 -7.23
CA LEU A 50 -7.11 7.64 -7.31
C LEU A 50 -6.52 7.40 -5.92
N MET A 51 -6.64 8.38 -5.03
CA MET A 51 -6.18 8.26 -3.64
C MET A 51 -6.96 7.17 -2.87
N MET A 52 -8.28 7.12 -3.02
CA MET A 52 -9.11 6.09 -2.37
C MET A 52 -8.75 4.69 -2.87
N VAL A 53 -8.67 4.49 -4.18
CA VAL A 53 -8.30 3.20 -4.78
C VAL A 53 -6.90 2.78 -4.34
N GLY A 54 -5.93 3.70 -4.38
CA GLY A 54 -4.59 3.43 -3.90
C GLY A 54 -4.57 3.00 -2.43
N PHE A 55 -5.32 3.69 -1.58
CA PHE A 55 -5.47 3.32 -0.17
C PHE A 55 -6.07 1.92 0.00
N PHE A 56 -7.16 1.60 -0.71
CA PHE A 56 -7.78 0.28 -0.67
C PHE A 56 -6.84 -0.84 -1.15
N MET A 57 -5.96 -0.57 -2.11
CA MET A 57 -4.95 -1.52 -2.58
C MET A 57 -3.86 -1.80 -1.53
N MET A 58 -3.56 -0.83 -0.66
CA MET A 58 -2.57 -0.96 0.41
C MET A 58 -3.08 -1.77 1.62
N VAL A 59 -4.37 -1.64 1.95
CA VAL A 59 -4.98 -2.23 3.16
C VAL A 59 -4.70 -3.74 3.34
N PRO A 60 -4.88 -4.61 2.33
CA PRO A 60 -4.68 -6.05 2.49
C PRO A 60 -3.26 -6.40 2.95
N TYR A 61 -2.24 -5.73 2.40
CA TYR A 61 -0.85 -5.96 2.77
C TYR A 61 -0.58 -5.53 4.22
N GLN A 62 -1.06 -4.35 4.61
CA GLN A 62 -0.89 -3.83 5.98
C GLN A 62 -1.52 -4.76 7.02
N VAL A 63 -2.72 -5.27 6.76
CA VAL A 63 -3.42 -6.21 7.65
C VAL A 63 -2.65 -7.53 7.79
N MET A 64 -2.17 -8.09 6.68
CA MET A 64 -1.37 -9.32 6.71
C MET A 64 -0.04 -9.14 7.46
N LEU A 65 0.64 -8.02 7.23
CA LEU A 65 1.90 -7.70 7.89
C LEU A 65 1.68 -7.57 9.40
N LEU A 66 0.62 -6.87 9.82
CA LEU A 66 0.27 -6.70 11.23
C LEU A 66 0.00 -8.05 11.91
N MET A 67 -0.79 -8.93 11.27
CA MET A 67 -1.03 -10.29 11.78
C MET A 67 0.25 -11.11 11.88
N ALA A 68 1.12 -11.06 10.86
CA ALA A 68 2.38 -11.78 10.85
C ALA A 68 3.33 -11.31 11.96
N VAL A 69 3.40 -9.99 12.18
CA VAL A 69 4.19 -9.37 13.26
C VAL A 69 3.62 -9.74 14.63
N MET A 70 2.31 -9.65 14.83
CA MET A 70 1.67 -10.05 16.10
C MET A 70 1.94 -11.52 16.43
N ARG A 71 1.86 -12.41 15.45
CA ARG A 71 2.18 -13.84 15.62
C ARG A 71 3.65 -14.04 16.01
N LYS A 72 4.57 -13.33 15.36
CA LYS A 72 6.00 -13.38 15.69
C LYS A 72 6.29 -12.88 17.11
N ILE A 73 5.64 -11.80 17.54
CA ILE A 73 5.77 -11.27 18.91
C ILE A 73 5.27 -12.29 19.93
N GLN A 74 4.15 -12.97 19.66
CA GLN A 74 3.62 -14.01 20.54
C GLN A 74 4.56 -15.24 20.63
N GLU A 75 5.15 -15.67 19.52
CA GLU A 75 6.14 -16.75 19.49
C GLU A 75 7.37 -16.41 20.36
N VAL A 76 7.90 -15.18 20.24
CA VAL A 76 9.04 -14.71 21.05
C VAL A 76 8.69 -14.64 22.53
N LYS A 77 7.51 -14.12 22.89
CA LYS A 77 7.05 -14.06 24.28
C LYS A 77 6.94 -15.45 24.92
N LYS A 78 6.45 -16.45 24.18
CA LYS A 78 6.34 -17.84 24.66
C LYS A 78 7.69 -18.52 24.84
N ALA A 79 8.71 -18.15 24.04
CA ALA A 79 10.05 -18.71 24.17
C ALA A 79 10.88 -18.11 25.31
N GLN A 80 10.43 -16.99 25.89
CA GLN A 80 11.07 -16.31 27.03
C GLN A 80 10.44 -16.69 28.39
N GLN A 81 9.35 -17.47 28.41
CA GLN A 81 8.78 -18.08 29.61
C GLN A 81 9.22 -19.54 29.73
#